data_AF-A0A7R9UER4-F1
#
_entry.id   AF-A0A7R9UER4-F1
#
_cell.length_a   1.000
_cell.length_b   1.000
_cell.length_c   1.000
_cell.angle_alpha   90.00
_cell.angle_beta   90.00
_cell.angle_gamma   90.00
#
_symmetry.space_group_name_H-M   'P 1'
#
loop_
_entity.id
_entity.type
_entity.pdbx_description
1 polymer ?
#
loop_
_entity_poly.entity_id
_entity_poly.type
_entity_poly.pdbx_seq_one_letter_code
_entity_poly.pdbx_strand_id
1 'polypeptide(L)'
;ASPVVTPVFRRLSIEMNACVRRSVIAFRARALASSRRTFSGGHGTKEENLAEMQKWIKYSYYAIALCAVVGVYNVFNEMMHAAHHEEHEPVAWPHMKIRKKAYPWECEDCNFFDAECWRKCRAGQDEE
;
A
#
# COMPACT_ATOMS: atom_id res chain seq x y z
N ALA A 1 52.39 49.93 -43.64
CA ALA A 1 52.00 49.99 -42.23
C ALA A 1 51.22 48.73 -41.86
N SER A 2 51.80 47.99 -40.92
CA SER A 2 51.19 47.02 -40.00
C SER A 2 50.74 45.61 -40.45
N PRO A 3 50.85 44.62 -39.54
CA PRO A 3 51.14 43.20 -39.84
C PRO A 3 50.01 42.26 -39.40
N VAL A 4 49.97 40.99 -39.85
CA VAL A 4 49.19 39.96 -39.11
C VAL A 4 49.89 38.61 -39.07
N VAL A 5 50.23 38.27 -37.83
CA VAL A 5 50.67 37.03 -37.21
C VAL A 5 49.81 35.81 -37.60
N THR A 6 50.46 34.65 -37.80
CA THR A 6 49.84 33.33 -37.98
C THR A 6 48.93 32.90 -36.82
N PRO A 7 48.04 31.90 -37.00
CA PRO A 7 47.99 30.88 -35.94
C PRO A 7 47.96 29.43 -36.43
N VAL A 8 48.86 28.65 -35.84
CA VAL A 8 49.04 27.18 -35.84
C VAL A 8 47.85 26.41 -35.23
N PHE A 9 46.70 27.04 -34.98
CA PHE A 9 45.61 26.50 -34.16
C PHE A 9 44.66 25.51 -34.84
N ARG A 10 44.85 25.16 -36.12
CA ARG A 10 43.91 24.29 -36.84
C ARG A 10 44.16 22.78 -36.69
N ARG A 11 45.23 22.36 -36.00
CA ARG A 11 45.59 20.93 -35.87
C ARG A 11 45.12 20.25 -34.57
N LEU A 12 44.52 20.95 -33.61
CA LEU A 12 44.16 20.38 -32.31
C LEU A 12 42.68 19.98 -32.14
N SER A 13 41.80 20.22 -33.14
CA SER A 13 40.35 19.94 -33.00
C SER A 13 39.90 18.57 -33.54
N ILE A 14 40.77 17.80 -34.20
CA ILE A 14 40.39 16.52 -34.83
C ILE A 14 40.53 15.35 -33.83
N GLU A 15 41.57 15.36 -33.00
CA GLU A 15 41.87 14.30 -32.02
C GLU A 15 40.82 14.18 -30.91
N MET A 16 40.27 15.31 -30.46
CA MET A 16 39.32 15.35 -29.34
C MET A 16 37.96 14.73 -29.71
N ASN A 17 37.57 14.79 -30.99
CA ASN A 17 36.32 14.20 -31.47
C ASN A 17 36.38 12.67 -31.59
N ALA A 18 37.56 12.10 -31.83
CA ALA A 18 37.73 10.64 -31.91
C ALA A 18 37.65 9.98 -30.53
N CYS A 19 38.23 10.62 -29.50
CA CYS A 19 38.18 10.12 -28.13
C CYS A 19 36.75 10.14 -27.56
N VAL A 20 36.01 11.22 -27.79
CA VAL A 20 34.61 11.36 -27.35
C VAL A 20 33.67 10.38 -28.08
N ARG A 21 33.92 10.10 -29.36
CA ARG A 21 33.12 9.10 -30.11
C ARG A 21 33.34 7.68 -29.59
N ARG A 22 34.56 7.32 -29.21
CA ARG A 22 34.89 5.97 -28.73
C ARG A 22 34.30 5.68 -27.34
N SER A 23 34.29 6.67 -26.45
CA SER A 23 33.69 6.54 -25.12
C SER A 23 32.16 6.41 -25.17
N VAL A 24 31.48 7.17 -26.04
CA VAL A 24 30.02 7.11 -26.22
C VAL A 24 29.57 5.77 -26.84
N ILE A 25 30.33 5.23 -27.81
CA ILE A 25 30.03 3.92 -28.41
C ILE A 25 30.21 2.79 -27.38
N ALA A 26 31.28 2.83 -26.58
CA ALA A 26 31.53 1.83 -25.54
C ALA A 26 30.48 1.87 -24.42
N PHE A 27 29.97 3.07 -24.07
CA PHE A 27 28.91 3.22 -23.06
C PHE A 27 27.57 2.66 -23.57
N ARG A 28 27.22 2.92 -24.82
CA ARG A 28 26.02 2.36 -25.47
C ARG A 28 26.08 0.84 -25.61
N ALA A 29 27.25 0.28 -25.91
CA ALA A 29 27.43 -1.17 -25.99
C ALA A 29 27.18 -1.88 -24.65
N ARG A 30 27.60 -1.28 -23.52
CA ARG A 30 27.32 -1.82 -22.18
C ARG A 30 25.85 -1.70 -21.78
N ALA A 31 25.19 -0.59 -22.15
CA ALA A 31 23.76 -0.42 -21.91
C ALA A 31 22.91 -1.45 -22.68
N LEU A 32 23.32 -1.81 -23.91
CA LEU A 32 22.67 -2.86 -24.70
C LEU A 32 23.00 -4.28 -24.21
N ALA A 33 24.21 -4.52 -23.69
CA ALA A 33 24.58 -5.81 -23.10
C ALA A 33 23.83 -6.12 -21.79
N SER A 34 23.47 -5.08 -21.03
CA SER A 34 22.58 -5.19 -19.86
C SER A 34 21.12 -5.47 -20.27
N SER A 35 20.74 -5.10 -21.49
CA SER A 35 19.45 -5.45 -22.10
C SER A 35 19.49 -6.83 -22.77
N ARG A 36 19.98 -7.85 -22.06
CA ARG A 36 19.78 -9.24 -22.48
C ARG A 36 18.33 -9.60 -22.14
N ARG A 37 17.44 -9.22 -23.05
CA ARG A 37 16.00 -9.51 -23.04
C ARG A 37 15.77 -11.00 -22.82
N THR A 38 15.37 -11.41 -21.61
CA THR A 38 14.67 -12.67 -21.39
C THR A 38 13.18 -12.39 -21.47
N PHE A 39 12.61 -12.69 -22.64
CA PHE A 39 11.18 -12.63 -22.87
C PHE A 39 10.57 -13.96 -22.39
N SER A 40 9.70 -13.86 -21.37
CA SER A 40 8.73 -14.87 -20.91
C SER A 40 9.25 -16.17 -20.28
N GLY A 41 8.86 -16.41 -19.02
CA GLY A 41 8.51 -17.75 -18.53
C GLY A 41 9.51 -18.52 -17.66
N GLY A 42 10.75 -18.07 -17.50
CA GLY A 42 11.74 -18.75 -16.66
C GLY A 42 12.18 -17.83 -15.52
N HIS A 43 11.88 -18.23 -14.29
CA HIS A 43 12.43 -17.68 -13.05
C HIS A 43 13.85 -17.16 -13.26
N GLY A 44 14.16 -15.98 -12.70
CA GLY A 44 15.55 -15.52 -12.60
C GLY A 44 16.44 -16.61 -12.00
N THR A 45 17.75 -16.37 -11.89
CA THR A 45 18.57 -17.28 -11.07
C THR A 45 17.93 -17.46 -9.68
N LYS A 46 18.10 -18.62 -9.03
CA LYS A 46 17.48 -18.88 -7.71
C LYS A 46 17.77 -17.74 -6.73
N GLU A 47 18.96 -17.16 -6.83
CA GLU A 47 19.40 -15.99 -6.06
C GLU A 47 18.61 -14.72 -6.38
N GLU A 48 18.31 -14.44 -7.66
CA GLU A 48 17.47 -13.30 -8.06
C GLU A 48 16.03 -13.43 -7.55
N ASN A 49 15.43 -14.63 -7.60
CA ASN A 49 14.07 -14.85 -7.08
C ASN A 49 14.02 -14.67 -5.56
N LEU A 50 15.03 -15.16 -4.83
CA LEU A 50 15.13 -14.95 -3.39
C LEU A 50 15.29 -13.46 -3.07
N ALA A 51 16.10 -12.74 -3.84
CA ALA A 51 16.25 -11.30 -3.67
C ALA A 51 14.95 -10.53 -3.96
N GLU A 52 14.16 -10.96 -4.95
CA GLU A 52 12.84 -10.39 -5.24
C GLU A 52 11.83 -10.68 -4.13
N MET A 53 11.75 -11.91 -3.63
CA MET A 53 10.88 -12.25 -2.50
C MET A 53 11.21 -11.43 -1.25
N GLN A 54 12.50 -11.28 -0.92
CA GLN A 54 12.92 -10.47 0.23
C GLN A 54 12.57 -8.98 0.06
N LYS A 55 12.54 -8.45 -1.16
CA LYS A 55 12.07 -7.06 -1.41
C LYS A 55 10.58 -6.94 -1.09
N TRP A 56 9.76 -7.85 -1.60
CA TRP A 56 8.31 -7.82 -1.38
C TRP A 56 7.94 -8.01 0.08
N ILE A 57 8.62 -8.92 0.79
CA ILE A 57 8.43 -9.11 2.23
C ILE A 57 8.68 -7.79 2.98
N LYS A 58 9.76 -7.08 2.67
CA LYS A 58 10.06 -5.77 3.30
C LYS A 58 8.95 -4.76 3.03
N TYR A 59 8.52 -4.62 1.77
CA TYR A 59 7.43 -3.70 1.42
C TYR A 59 6.12 -4.04 2.11
N SER A 60 5.76 -5.33 2.19
CA SER A 60 4.57 -5.78 2.91
C SER A 60 4.65 -5.44 4.40
N TYR A 61 5.80 -5.59 5.05
CA TYR A 61 5.95 -5.18 6.44
C TYR A 61 5.76 -3.67 6.63
N TYR A 62 6.32 -2.85 5.74
CA TYR A 62 6.08 -1.40 5.78
C TYR A 62 4.61 -1.04 5.55
N ALA A 63 3.96 -1.70 4.59
CA ALA A 63 2.55 -1.47 4.30
C ALA A 63 1.66 -1.87 5.49
N ILE A 64 1.89 -3.04 6.08
CA ILE A 64 1.14 -3.51 7.26
C ILE A 64 1.34 -2.54 8.43
N ALA A 65 2.58 -2.11 8.69
CA ALA A 65 2.86 -1.16 9.77
C ALA A 65 2.12 0.17 9.55
N LEU A 66 2.15 0.70 8.32
CA LEU A 66 1.45 1.94 7.99
C LEU A 66 -0.07 1.79 8.14
N CYS A 67 -0.65 0.73 7.56
CA CYS A 67 -2.08 0.46 7.66
C CYS A 67 -2.53 0.24 9.11
N ALA A 68 -1.72 -0.44 9.92
CA ALA A 68 -2.02 -0.64 11.34
C ALA A 68 -2.04 0.70 12.10
N VAL A 69 -1.04 1.56 11.90
CA VAL A 69 -0.98 2.88 12.57
C VAL A 69 -2.17 3.76 12.16
N VAL A 70 -2.47 3.84 10.86
CA VAL A 70 -3.60 4.65 10.36
C VAL A 70 -4.93 4.06 10.82
N GLY A 71 -5.10 2.74 10.78
CA GLY A 71 -6.31 2.07 11.24
C GLY A 71 -6.55 2.31 12.73
N VAL A 72 -5.51 2.20 13.55
CA VAL A 72 -5.56 2.50 14.98
C VAL A 72 -5.93 3.96 15.21
N TYR A 73 -5.31 4.91 14.52
CA TYR A 73 -5.63 6.33 14.61
C TYR A 73 -7.10 6.63 14.28
N ASN A 74 -7.61 6.05 13.18
CA ASN A 74 -9.00 6.23 12.77
C ASN A 74 -9.96 5.64 13.81
N VAL A 75 -9.72 4.42 14.27
CA VAL A 75 -10.56 3.80 15.31
C VAL A 75 -10.53 4.61 16.60
N PHE A 76 -9.37 5.11 17.04
CA PHE A 76 -9.29 5.96 18.22
C PHE A 76 -10.09 7.24 18.06
N ASN A 77 -10.00 7.93 16.93
CA ASN A 77 -10.78 9.15 16.69
C ASN A 77 -12.28 8.84 16.64
N GLU A 78 -12.68 7.81 15.90
CA GLU A 78 -14.08 7.38 15.81
C GLU A 78 -14.60 6.96 17.19
N MET A 79 -13.87 6.21 18.00
CA MET A 79 -14.31 5.85 19.35
C MET A 79 -14.50 7.06 20.26
N MET A 80 -13.63 8.08 20.15
CA MET A 80 -13.76 9.31 20.93
C MET A 80 -14.93 10.18 20.47
N HIS A 81 -15.28 10.16 19.17
CA HIS A 81 -16.43 10.87 18.62
C HIS A 81 -17.76 10.08 18.70
N ALA A 82 -17.71 8.75 18.69
CA ALA A 82 -18.86 7.87 18.76
C ALA A 82 -19.54 7.87 20.13
N ALA A 83 -18.84 8.30 21.19
CA ALA A 83 -19.45 8.59 22.49
C ALA A 83 -20.52 9.70 22.43
N HIS A 84 -20.60 10.45 21.33
CA HIS A 84 -21.55 11.56 21.12
C HIS A 84 -22.56 11.32 20.01
N HIS A 85 -22.63 10.11 19.43
CA HIS A 85 -23.85 9.76 18.71
C HIS A 85 -24.91 9.49 19.76
N GLU A 86 -25.72 10.53 20.04
CA GLU A 86 -26.99 10.35 20.75
C GLU A 86 -27.78 9.31 19.95
N GLU A 87 -27.72 8.06 20.40
CA GLU A 87 -28.62 7.02 19.94
C GLU A 87 -30.00 7.53 20.29
N HIS A 88 -30.72 8.02 19.27
CA HIS A 88 -32.10 8.43 19.43
C HIS A 88 -32.83 7.27 20.09
N GLU A 89 -33.53 7.54 21.20
CA GLU A 89 -34.33 6.56 21.92
C GLU A 89 -35.08 5.71 20.89
N PRO A 90 -34.91 4.36 20.92
CA PRO A 90 -35.32 3.53 19.81
C PRO A 90 -36.84 3.56 19.70
N VAL A 91 -37.35 4.46 18.85
CA VAL A 91 -38.77 4.52 18.54
C VAL A 91 -39.15 3.16 17.97
N ALA A 92 -40.08 2.49 18.62
CA ALA A 92 -40.55 1.17 18.22
C ALA A 92 -41.35 1.27 16.92
N TRP A 93 -40.65 1.38 15.79
CA TRP A 93 -41.27 1.35 14.48
C TRP A 93 -41.80 -0.05 14.19
N PRO A 94 -43.01 -0.19 13.60
CA PRO A 94 -43.66 -1.49 13.41
C PRO A 94 -42.91 -2.44 12.45
N HIS A 95 -41.89 -1.95 11.74
CA HIS A 95 -41.02 -2.75 10.88
C HIS A 95 -39.68 -3.13 11.53
N MET A 96 -39.35 -2.56 12.69
CA MET A 96 -38.12 -2.83 13.43
C MET A 96 -38.41 -3.91 14.49
N LYS A 97 -37.40 -4.73 14.82
CA LYS A 97 -37.51 -5.83 15.79
C LYS A 97 -38.72 -6.78 15.57
N ILE A 98 -39.17 -7.00 14.33
CA ILE A 98 -40.25 -7.96 14.06
C ILE A 98 -39.79 -9.37 14.38
N ARG A 99 -40.48 -10.03 15.32
CA ARG A 99 -40.33 -11.45 15.63
C ARG A 99 -41.62 -12.20 15.36
N LYS A 100 -41.53 -13.25 14.54
CA LYS A 100 -42.62 -14.22 14.32
C LYS A 100 -42.39 -15.53 15.07
N LYS A 101 -41.15 -15.77 15.51
CA LYS A 101 -40.69 -16.92 16.27
C LYS A 101 -39.55 -16.47 17.17
N ALA A 102 -39.50 -17.05 18.37
CA ALA A 102 -38.36 -16.95 19.27
C ALA A 102 -37.09 -17.50 18.61
N TYR A 103 -35.96 -16.96 19.01
CA TYR A 103 -34.67 -17.50 18.59
C TYR A 103 -34.30 -18.78 19.34
N PRO A 104 -33.47 -19.67 18.75
CA PRO A 104 -33.16 -20.97 19.33
C PRO A 104 -32.08 -20.93 20.44
N TRP A 105 -31.87 -19.79 21.09
CA TRP A 105 -30.86 -19.60 22.13
C TRP A 105 -31.49 -19.07 23.43
N GLU A 106 -30.72 -19.07 24.52
CA GLU A 106 -31.20 -18.78 25.88
C GLU A 106 -31.98 -17.46 26.01
N CYS A 107 -31.50 -16.40 25.36
CA CYS A 107 -32.18 -15.10 25.30
C CYS A 107 -33.03 -14.98 24.03
N GLU A 108 -34.26 -15.51 24.05
CA GLU A 108 -35.14 -15.71 22.89
C GLU A 108 -35.37 -14.45 22.01
N ASP A 109 -35.29 -13.25 22.56
CA ASP A 109 -35.55 -11.98 21.87
C ASP A 109 -34.29 -11.22 21.40
N CYS A 110 -33.12 -11.54 21.95
CA CYS A 110 -31.86 -10.86 21.61
C CYS A 110 -31.27 -11.37 20.30
N ASN A 111 -30.78 -10.51 19.41
CA ASN A 111 -30.05 -10.94 18.21
C ASN A 111 -28.68 -11.58 18.53
N PHE A 112 -28.14 -12.40 17.63
CA PHE A 112 -26.84 -13.07 17.84
C PHE A 112 -25.66 -12.10 18.09
N PHE A 113 -25.61 -10.95 17.43
CA PHE A 113 -24.54 -9.95 17.56
C PHE A 113 -24.90 -8.75 18.43
N ASP A 114 -25.94 -8.84 19.25
CA ASP A 114 -26.40 -7.73 20.11
C ASP A 114 -25.85 -7.89 21.54
N ALA A 115 -24.60 -7.49 21.73
CA ALA A 115 -23.91 -7.68 23.00
C ALA A 115 -24.61 -6.99 24.19
N GLU A 116 -25.32 -5.89 23.95
CA GLU A 116 -26.02 -5.17 25.01
C GLU A 116 -27.29 -5.90 25.45
N CYS A 117 -28.10 -6.38 24.51
CA CYS A 117 -29.28 -7.20 24.82
C CYS A 117 -28.88 -8.47 25.59
N TRP A 118 -27.82 -9.14 25.13
CA TRP A 118 -27.26 -10.30 25.82
C TRP A 118 -26.79 -9.99 27.25
N ARG A 119 -26.25 -8.79 27.49
CA ARG A 119 -25.85 -8.36 28.84
C ARG A 119 -27.08 -8.12 29.72
N LYS A 120 -28.14 -7.51 29.19
CA LYS A 120 -29.40 -7.23 29.92
C LYS A 120 -30.15 -8.51 30.28
N CYS A 121 -30.34 -9.42 29.32
CA CYS A 121 -30.95 -10.73 29.54
C CYS A 121 -30.19 -11.56 30.60
N ARG A 122 -28.84 -11.61 30.54
CA ARG A 122 -28.05 -12.30 31.58
C ARG A 122 -28.08 -11.61 32.94
N ALA A 123 -28.38 -10.31 32.99
CA ALA A 123 -28.59 -9.56 34.23
C ALA A 123 -30.03 -9.71 34.78
N GLY A 124 -30.91 -10.45 34.08
CA GLY A 124 -32.32 -10.62 34.45
C GLY A 124 -33.17 -9.36 34.22
N GLN A 125 -32.71 -8.46 33.34
CA GLN A 125 -33.45 -7.28 32.90
C GLN A 125 -33.97 -7.56 31.50
N ASP A 126 -35.10 -8.23 31.42
CA ASP A 126 -35.74 -8.55 30.16
C ASP A 126 -36.57 -7.32 29.76
N GLU A 127 -36.24 -6.70 28.63
CA GLU A 127 -37.00 -5.58 28.07
C GLU A 127 -38.33 -6.10 27.52
N GLU A 128 -39.34 -6.18 28.39
CA GLU A 128 -40.73 -6.48 28.05
C GLU A 128 -41.40 -5.33 27.27
#